data_AF-A0A3C0ZMW7-F1
#
_entry.id   AF-A0A3C0ZMW7-F1
#
_cell.length_a   1.000
_cell.length_b   1.000
_cell.length_c   1.000
_cell.angle_alpha   90.00
_cell.angle_beta   90.00
_cell.angle_gamma   90.00
#
_symmetry.space_group_name_H-M   'P 1'
#
loop_
_entity.id
_entity.type
_entity.pdbx_description
1 polymer ?
#
loop_
_entity_poly.entity_id
_entity_poly.type
_entity_poly.pdbx_seq_one_letter_code
_entity_poly.pdbx_strand_id
1 'polypeptide(L)'
;MAAKSRMSVVLRQSLLAFLYLAAFIIPPQIIRLSEELQKEFSSPALMQQMMLALVAYSVVASFCISYPILHARLSGLRLIIAMILSVFGLEVFMGQIETFFFRSAFPSLSSGDILDIIIRGFLTALIFVPLAVLVLGKFAGGDGEENLAPRTSVRDWIWKVPFLAVGYVVIYFLFGYFVAWQFAEVRIFYTGSSDIVPFFQHFAKTVSDQQWFVPFQLARGVLWIVFSLPIIIMLAGKKRQTIMSLCLLFGLFGLQIGIPNPLFPDQVRLAHLLETTPSTALYGALIGYFLSLPPSKSS
;
A
#
# COMPACT_ATOMS: atom_id res chain seq x y z
N MET A 1 5.36 24.46 28.55
CA MET A 1 6.28 23.58 27.77
C MET A 1 5.54 22.59 26.86
N ALA A 2 4.48 21.90 27.33
CA ALA A 2 3.71 20.94 26.54
C ALA A 2 2.99 21.53 25.31
N ALA A 3 2.46 22.76 25.38
CA ALA A 3 1.76 23.39 24.25
C ALA A 3 2.68 23.70 23.05
N LYS A 4 3.92 24.15 23.30
CA LYS A 4 4.92 24.41 22.25
C LYS A 4 5.36 23.11 21.54
N SER A 5 5.51 22.03 22.30
CA SER A 5 5.81 20.69 21.76
C SER A 5 4.67 20.15 20.89
N ARG A 6 3.41 20.26 21.35
CA ARG A 6 2.22 19.83 20.56
C ARG A 6 2.04 20.66 19.28
N MET A 7 2.24 21.97 19.36
CA MET A 7 2.13 22.86 18.19
C MET A 7 3.19 22.53 17.12
N SER A 8 4.40 22.16 17.54
CA SER A 8 5.45 21.71 16.61
C SER A 8 5.07 20.42 15.87
N VAL A 9 4.43 19.46 16.54
CA VAL A 9 3.98 18.21 15.92
C VAL A 9 2.86 18.47 14.90
N VAL A 10 1.84 19.25 15.26
CA VAL A 10 0.72 19.57 14.36
C VAL A 10 1.21 20.29 13.10
N LEU A 11 2.14 21.24 13.25
CA LEU A 11 2.72 21.96 12.12
C LEU A 11 3.51 21.03 11.18
N ARG A 12 4.33 20.12 11.74
CA ARG A 12 5.06 19.12 10.94
C ARG A 12 4.11 18.20 10.17
N GLN A 13 3.06 17.70 10.80
CA GLN A 13 2.09 16.83 10.13
C GLN A 13 1.30 17.57 9.05
N SER A 14 0.90 18.82 9.31
CA SER A 14 0.21 19.64 8.30
C SER A 14 1.11 19.90 7.09
N LEU A 15 2.40 20.21 7.34
CA LEU A 15 3.39 20.35 6.28
C LEU A 15 3.55 19.05 5.49
N LEU A 16 3.64 17.90 6.16
CA LEU A 16 3.79 16.60 5.48
C LEU A 16 2.57 16.24 4.64
N ALA A 17 1.36 16.51 5.11
CA ALA A 17 0.16 16.32 4.30
C ALA A 17 0.19 17.19 3.03
N PHE A 18 0.59 18.46 3.16
CA PHE A 18 0.75 19.35 2.00
C PHE A 18 1.84 18.86 1.04
N LEU A 19 2.99 18.42 1.55
CA LEU A 19 4.08 17.90 0.73
C LEU A 19 3.70 16.59 0.01
N TYR A 20 2.92 15.72 0.66
CA TYR A 20 2.39 14.51 0.01
C TYR A 20 1.47 14.89 -1.16
N LEU A 21 0.52 15.82 -0.92
CA LEU A 21 -0.39 16.31 -1.94
C LEU A 21 0.38 16.88 -3.14
N ALA A 22 1.39 17.71 -2.89
CA ALA A 22 2.23 18.28 -3.94
C ALA A 22 2.99 17.18 -4.70
N ALA A 23 3.61 16.24 -3.99
CA ALA A 23 4.33 15.12 -4.56
C ALA A 23 3.46 14.20 -5.43
N PHE A 24 2.15 14.12 -5.13
CA PHE A 24 1.19 13.35 -5.93
C PHE A 24 0.75 14.10 -7.20
N ILE A 25 0.62 15.43 -7.14
CA ILE A 25 0.15 16.26 -8.27
C ILE A 25 1.24 16.52 -9.30
N ILE A 26 2.52 16.55 -8.90
CA ILE A 26 3.64 16.86 -9.79
C ILE A 26 3.83 15.79 -10.90
N PRO A 27 3.89 14.47 -10.63
CA PRO A 27 4.20 13.47 -11.65
C PRO A 27 3.20 13.44 -12.83
N PRO A 28 1.88 13.57 -12.63
CA PRO A 28 0.93 13.68 -13.74
C PRO A 28 1.16 14.85 -14.71
N GLN A 29 1.89 15.90 -14.30
CA GLN A 29 2.24 17.02 -15.18
C GLN A 29 3.40 16.68 -16.12
N ILE A 30 4.26 15.73 -15.73
CA ILE A 30 5.48 15.32 -16.44
C ILE A 30 5.18 14.14 -17.36
N ILE A 31 4.50 13.13 -16.81
CA ILE A 31 4.14 11.89 -17.50
C ILE A 31 2.64 11.96 -17.72
N ARG A 32 2.16 12.03 -18.96
CA ARG A 32 0.74 12.12 -19.30
C ARG A 32 0.20 10.75 -19.73
N LEU A 33 -1.00 10.40 -19.26
CA LEU A 33 -1.69 9.19 -19.74
C LEU A 33 -2.17 9.37 -21.17
N SER A 34 -2.70 8.32 -21.79
CA SER A 34 -3.37 8.38 -23.08
C SER A 34 -4.47 9.47 -23.14
N GLU A 35 -4.70 10.01 -24.33
CA GLU A 35 -5.71 11.06 -24.54
C GLU A 35 -7.12 10.62 -24.16
N GLU A 36 -7.42 9.33 -24.35
CA GLU A 36 -8.69 8.72 -23.98
C GLU A 36 -8.91 8.79 -22.47
N LEU A 37 -7.95 8.34 -21.66
CA LEU A 37 -8.02 8.47 -20.21
C LEU A 37 -8.05 9.93 -19.78
N GLN A 38 -7.23 10.81 -20.37
CA GLN A 38 -7.27 12.23 -20.02
C GLN A 38 -8.68 12.84 -20.17
N LYS A 39 -9.42 12.44 -21.21
CA LYS A 39 -10.82 12.86 -21.39
C LYS A 39 -11.71 12.32 -20.28
N GLU A 40 -11.60 11.05 -19.92
CA GLU A 40 -12.36 10.45 -18.81
C GLU A 40 -12.11 11.18 -17.47
N PHE A 41 -10.87 11.62 -17.21
CA PHE A 41 -10.49 12.35 -16.00
C PHE A 41 -10.82 13.85 -16.03
N SER A 42 -11.29 14.41 -17.16
CA SER A 42 -11.45 15.86 -17.35
C SER A 42 -12.78 16.46 -16.84
N SER A 43 -13.69 15.63 -16.32
CA SER A 43 -14.98 16.09 -15.77
C SER A 43 -14.76 17.02 -14.55
N PRO A 44 -15.30 18.27 -14.55
CA PRO A 44 -15.11 19.20 -13.44
C PRO A 44 -15.58 18.65 -12.09
N ALA A 45 -16.73 17.97 -12.07
CA ALA A 45 -17.28 17.38 -10.86
C ALA A 45 -16.40 16.24 -10.32
N LEU A 46 -15.90 15.38 -11.21
CA LEU A 46 -14.99 14.31 -10.84
C LEU A 46 -13.67 14.87 -10.30
N MET A 47 -13.07 15.86 -10.98
CA MET A 47 -11.84 16.51 -10.54
C MET A 47 -12.00 17.12 -9.13
N GLN A 48 -13.14 17.77 -8.85
CA GLN A 48 -13.41 18.32 -7.52
C GLN A 48 -13.47 17.22 -6.45
N GLN A 49 -14.21 16.14 -6.71
CA GLN A 49 -14.32 15.01 -5.77
C GLN A 49 -12.96 14.31 -5.54
N MET A 50 -12.20 14.11 -6.63
CA MET A 50 -10.83 13.58 -6.59
C MET A 50 -9.92 14.44 -5.72
N MET A 51 -9.94 15.75 -5.91
CA MET A 51 -9.10 16.68 -5.15
C MET A 51 -9.44 16.66 -3.66
N LEU A 52 -10.74 16.65 -3.30
CA LEU A 52 -11.16 16.55 -1.90
C LEU A 52 -10.72 15.23 -1.27
N ALA A 53 -10.94 14.11 -1.97
CA ALA A 53 -10.50 12.79 -1.51
C ALA A 53 -8.97 12.72 -1.37
N LEU A 54 -8.22 13.32 -2.30
CA LEU A 54 -6.76 13.34 -2.29
C LEU A 54 -6.21 14.17 -1.13
N VAL A 55 -6.86 15.30 -0.78
CA VAL A 55 -6.50 16.08 0.43
C VAL A 55 -6.69 15.24 1.68
N ALA A 56 -7.84 14.58 1.82
CA ALA A 56 -8.11 13.70 2.96
C ALA A 56 -7.11 12.53 3.03
N TYR A 57 -6.85 11.90 1.88
CA TYR A 57 -5.88 10.82 1.75
C TYR A 57 -4.47 11.28 2.10
N SER A 58 -4.05 12.48 1.67
CA SER A 58 -2.72 13.03 1.95
C SER A 58 -2.50 13.26 3.44
N VAL A 59 -3.55 13.67 4.18
CA VAL A 59 -3.49 13.74 5.65
C VAL A 59 -3.22 12.35 6.22
N VAL A 60 -4.01 11.34 5.86
CA VAL A 60 -3.86 9.97 6.40
C VAL A 60 -2.51 9.36 6.00
N ALA A 61 -2.12 9.48 4.72
CA ALA A 61 -0.85 9.00 4.19
C ALA A 61 0.33 9.62 4.94
N SER A 62 0.28 10.92 5.23
CA SER A 62 1.33 11.58 6.01
C SER A 62 1.50 10.96 7.40
N PHE A 63 0.41 10.60 8.10
CA PHE A 63 0.48 9.91 9.39
C PHE A 63 1.03 8.49 9.26
N CYS A 64 0.49 7.70 8.33
CA CYS A 64 0.88 6.30 8.11
C CYS A 64 2.36 6.18 7.74
N ILE A 65 2.88 7.08 6.91
CA ILE A 65 4.29 7.08 6.48
C ILE A 65 5.22 7.68 7.55
N SER A 66 4.77 8.70 8.29
CA SER A 66 5.57 9.31 9.36
C SER A 66 5.84 8.36 10.52
N TYR A 67 4.88 7.50 10.86
CA TYR A 67 5.00 6.57 11.98
C TYR A 67 6.24 5.66 11.89
N PRO A 68 6.45 4.88 10.81
CA PRO A 68 7.67 4.08 10.65
C PRO A 68 8.94 4.93 10.63
N ILE A 69 8.93 6.13 10.02
CA ILE A 69 10.10 7.04 9.98
C ILE A 69 10.52 7.47 11.38
N LEU A 70 9.57 7.88 12.22
CA LEU A 70 9.84 8.33 13.59
C LEU A 70 10.38 7.20 14.48
N HIS A 71 9.92 5.97 14.25
CA HIS A 71 10.34 4.81 15.03
C HIS A 71 11.58 4.09 14.45
N ALA A 72 11.99 4.42 13.23
CA ALA A 72 13.14 3.81 12.57
C ALA A 72 14.44 4.01 13.35
N ARG A 73 15.27 2.97 13.35
CA ARG A 73 16.65 3.01 13.85
C ARG A 73 17.61 3.55 12.80
N LEU A 74 17.29 3.32 11.52
CA LEU A 74 17.98 3.96 10.39
C LEU A 74 17.74 5.47 10.37
N SER A 75 18.67 6.17 9.72
CA SER A 75 18.63 7.61 9.44
C SER A 75 19.26 7.89 8.07
N GLY A 76 19.14 9.14 7.59
CA GLY A 76 19.76 9.60 6.36
C GLY A 76 19.33 8.80 5.13
N LEU A 77 20.27 8.56 4.20
CA LEU A 77 19.99 7.94 2.91
C LEU A 77 19.49 6.49 3.04
N ARG A 78 19.97 5.72 4.01
CA ARG A 78 19.53 4.33 4.22
C ARG A 78 18.05 4.26 4.58
N LEU A 79 17.58 5.18 5.43
CA LEU A 79 16.17 5.30 5.77
C LEU A 79 15.33 5.73 4.56
N ILE A 80 15.82 6.69 3.79
CA ILE A 80 15.14 7.17 2.57
C ILE A 80 14.94 6.02 1.59
N ILE A 81 15.99 5.26 1.26
CA ILE A 81 15.90 4.14 0.31
C ILE A 81 14.93 3.07 0.85
N ALA A 82 15.04 2.70 2.13
CA ALA A 82 14.15 1.71 2.74
C ALA A 82 12.67 2.12 2.64
N MET A 83 12.38 3.40 2.92
CA MET A 83 11.03 3.95 2.84
C MET A 83 10.53 4.10 1.41
N ILE A 84 11.37 4.51 0.45
CA ILE A 84 10.98 4.56 -0.97
C ILE A 84 10.58 3.17 -1.44
N LEU A 85 11.43 2.16 -1.22
CA LEU A 85 11.15 0.79 -1.65
C LEU A 85 9.85 0.24 -1.04
N SER A 86 9.61 0.52 0.24
CA SER A 86 8.41 0.05 0.94
C SER A 86 7.17 0.80 0.46
N VAL A 87 7.18 2.14 0.48
CA VAL A 87 6.01 2.95 0.09
C VAL A 87 5.65 2.72 -1.38
N PHE A 88 6.62 2.76 -2.30
CA PHE A 88 6.36 2.47 -3.70
C PHE A 88 5.84 1.04 -3.91
N GLY A 89 6.52 0.06 -3.31
CA GLY A 89 6.17 -1.34 -3.45
C GLY A 89 4.76 -1.63 -2.99
N LEU A 90 4.45 -1.23 -1.74
CA LEU A 90 3.18 -1.50 -1.08
C LEU A 90 2.01 -0.72 -1.69
N GLU A 91 2.18 0.57 -1.95
CA GLU A 91 1.06 1.45 -2.37
C GLU A 91 0.79 1.40 -3.87
N VAL A 92 1.84 1.27 -4.69
CA VAL A 92 1.72 1.44 -6.14
C VAL A 92 1.92 0.11 -6.84
N PHE A 93 3.08 -0.51 -6.66
CA PHE A 93 3.46 -1.69 -7.43
C PHE A 93 2.47 -2.85 -7.21
N MET A 94 2.08 -3.13 -5.96
CA MET A 94 1.16 -4.21 -5.63
C MET A 94 -0.25 -4.05 -6.22
N GLY A 95 -0.71 -2.81 -6.40
CA GLY A 95 -1.99 -2.53 -7.06
C GLY A 95 -1.88 -2.67 -8.57
N GLN A 96 -0.85 -2.09 -9.18
CA GLN A 96 -0.74 -2.07 -10.64
C GLN A 96 -0.44 -3.43 -11.26
N ILE A 97 0.27 -4.32 -10.57
CA ILE A 97 0.40 -5.72 -11.04
C ILE A 97 -0.94 -6.46 -11.02
N GLU A 98 -1.86 -6.11 -10.12
CA GLU A 98 -3.21 -6.67 -10.08
C GLU A 98 -4.10 -6.09 -11.16
N THR A 99 -4.04 -4.77 -11.39
CA THR A 99 -4.69 -4.12 -12.54
C THR A 99 -4.24 -4.76 -13.85
N PHE A 100 -2.94 -5.05 -13.98
CA PHE A 100 -2.41 -5.75 -15.16
C PHE A 100 -2.96 -7.18 -15.30
N PHE A 101 -3.06 -7.94 -14.20
CA PHE A 101 -3.63 -9.28 -14.21
C PHE A 101 -5.12 -9.29 -14.57
N PHE A 102 -5.90 -8.34 -14.03
CA PHE A 102 -7.33 -8.19 -14.28
C PHE A 102 -7.66 -7.18 -15.39
N ARG A 103 -6.74 -6.95 -16.34
CA ARG A 103 -6.89 -5.92 -17.38
C ARG A 103 -8.19 -6.03 -18.20
N SER A 104 -8.77 -7.22 -18.32
CA SER A 104 -10.03 -7.43 -19.04
C SER A 104 -11.19 -6.65 -18.43
N ALA A 105 -11.12 -6.31 -17.15
CA ALA A 105 -12.10 -5.45 -16.47
C ALA A 105 -11.86 -3.94 -16.73
N PHE A 106 -10.74 -3.57 -17.36
CA PHE A 106 -10.31 -2.19 -17.59
C PHE A 106 -9.99 -1.94 -19.08
N PRO A 107 -10.98 -1.98 -19.98
CA PRO A 107 -10.75 -1.90 -21.42
C PRO A 107 -10.12 -0.57 -21.87
N SER A 108 -10.42 0.55 -21.19
CA SER A 108 -9.85 1.87 -21.49
C SER A 108 -8.38 2.02 -21.10
N LEU A 109 -7.77 1.02 -20.44
CA LEU A 109 -6.48 1.15 -19.79
C LEU A 109 -5.40 0.34 -20.52
N SER A 110 -4.51 1.05 -21.22
CA SER A 110 -3.43 0.40 -21.99
C SER A 110 -2.27 -0.05 -21.09
N SER A 111 -1.43 -0.97 -21.59
CA SER A 111 -0.20 -1.37 -20.89
C SER A 111 0.75 -0.18 -20.65
N GLY A 112 0.74 0.80 -21.56
CA GLY A 112 1.51 2.05 -21.41
C GLY A 112 0.98 2.88 -20.24
N ASP A 113 -0.34 2.99 -20.11
CA ASP A 113 -0.98 3.72 -19.02
C ASP A 113 -0.66 3.08 -17.65
N ILE A 114 -0.67 1.74 -17.56
CA ILE A 114 -0.26 1.04 -16.32
C ILE A 114 1.18 1.39 -15.96
N LEU A 115 2.10 1.34 -16.92
CA LEU A 115 3.49 1.67 -16.70
C LEU A 115 3.66 3.14 -16.26
N ASP A 116 2.95 4.06 -16.90
CA ASP A 116 2.97 5.48 -16.54
C ASP A 116 2.43 5.73 -15.13
N ILE A 117 1.37 5.01 -14.70
CA ILE A 117 0.87 5.05 -13.32
C ILE A 117 1.94 4.54 -12.34
N ILE A 118 2.62 3.44 -12.66
CA ILE A 118 3.72 2.91 -11.84
C ILE A 118 4.83 3.96 -11.70
N ILE A 119 5.26 4.58 -12.80
CA ILE A 119 6.34 5.58 -12.77
C ILE A 119 5.91 6.82 -11.98
N ARG A 120 4.67 7.30 -12.16
CA ARG A 120 4.12 8.42 -11.39
C ARG A 120 4.13 8.15 -9.88
N GLY A 121 3.72 6.94 -9.49
CA GLY A 121 3.76 6.51 -8.10
C GLY A 121 5.19 6.40 -7.54
N PHE A 122 6.14 5.91 -8.34
CA PHE A 122 7.56 5.89 -7.97
C PHE A 122 8.10 7.32 -7.77
N LEU A 123 7.80 8.25 -8.68
CA LEU A 123 8.19 9.65 -8.56
C LEU A 123 7.56 10.32 -7.33
N THR A 124 6.30 10.00 -7.01
CA THR A 124 5.63 10.47 -5.79
C THR A 124 6.42 10.05 -4.54
N ALA A 125 6.80 8.77 -4.45
CA ALA A 125 7.61 8.26 -3.34
C ALA A 125 9.00 8.92 -3.30
N LEU A 126 9.64 9.07 -4.47
CA LEU A 126 10.97 9.68 -4.61
C LEU A 126 11.00 11.16 -4.18
N ILE A 127 9.90 11.90 -4.38
CA ILE A 127 9.77 13.30 -3.93
C ILE A 127 9.40 13.35 -2.45
N PHE A 128 8.35 12.62 -2.05
CA PHE A 128 7.78 12.76 -0.70
C PHE A 128 8.68 12.20 0.40
N VAL A 129 9.24 11.00 0.22
CA VAL A 129 9.96 10.30 1.29
C VAL A 129 11.20 11.07 1.78
N PRO A 130 12.08 11.62 0.92
CA PRO A 130 13.20 12.43 1.38
C PRO A 130 12.75 13.65 2.18
N LEU A 131 11.71 14.35 1.71
CA LEU A 131 11.14 15.50 2.41
C LEU A 131 10.57 15.10 3.77
N ALA A 132 9.89 13.95 3.86
CA ALA A 132 9.38 13.44 5.11
C ALA A 132 10.50 13.14 6.13
N VAL A 133 11.57 12.49 5.69
CA VAL A 133 12.75 12.22 6.53
C VAL A 133 13.41 13.51 7.02
N LEU A 134 13.50 14.53 6.17
CA LEU A 134 14.06 15.85 6.53
C LEU A 134 13.18 16.58 7.55
N VAL A 135 11.88 16.71 7.29
CA VAL A 135 10.93 17.41 8.16
C VAL A 135 10.81 16.74 9.53
N LEU A 136 10.91 15.41 9.58
CA LEU A 136 10.89 14.65 10.82
C LEU A 136 12.25 14.63 11.55
N GLY A 137 13.29 15.24 10.97
CA GLY A 137 14.61 15.37 11.60
C GLY A 137 15.40 14.06 11.64
N LYS A 138 15.09 13.11 10.75
CA LYS A 138 15.73 11.78 10.70
C LYS A 138 16.88 11.71 9.69
N PHE A 139 17.32 12.84 9.15
CA PHE A 139 18.44 12.91 8.22
C PHE A 139 19.80 13.04 8.92
N ALA A 140 19.91 13.90 9.92
CA ALA A 140 21.09 13.99 10.78
C ALA A 140 21.15 12.71 11.64
N GLY A 141 22.19 11.90 11.46
CA GLY A 141 22.32 10.61 12.15
C GLY A 141 22.16 10.77 13.66
N GLY A 142 21.32 9.93 14.28
CA GLY A 142 21.37 9.75 15.72
C GLY A 142 22.61 8.91 16.05
N ASP A 143 23.22 9.16 17.21
CA ASP A 143 24.48 8.60 17.73
C ASP A 143 24.55 7.06 17.88
N GLY A 144 23.65 6.32 17.25
CA GLY A 144 23.60 4.87 17.26
C GLY A 144 23.38 4.32 15.86
N GLU A 145 24.42 4.34 15.02
CA GLU A 145 24.59 3.28 14.01
C GLU A 145 24.81 1.96 14.75
N GLU A 146 23.76 1.43 15.38
CA GLU A 146 23.79 0.04 15.79
C GLU A 146 23.82 -0.81 14.53
N ASN A 147 24.77 -1.73 14.46
CA ASN A 147 24.93 -2.67 13.36
C ASN A 147 23.61 -3.46 13.21
N LEU A 148 22.76 -3.06 12.25
CA LEU A 148 21.44 -3.66 11.97
C LEU A 148 21.56 -4.98 11.20
N ALA A 149 22.70 -5.67 11.31
CA ALA A 149 22.88 -6.99 10.75
C ALA A 149 21.67 -7.86 11.14
N PRO A 150 20.99 -8.51 10.17
CA PRO A 150 19.86 -9.37 10.46
C PRO A 150 20.29 -10.43 11.48
N ARG A 151 19.82 -10.30 12.72
CA ARG A 151 20.18 -11.24 13.80
C ARG A 151 19.42 -12.57 13.69
N THR A 152 18.41 -12.64 12.81
CA THR A 152 17.70 -13.87 12.48
C THR A 152 18.39 -14.56 11.33
N SER A 153 18.60 -15.86 11.46
CA SER A 153 19.04 -16.66 10.31
C SER A 153 17.95 -16.58 9.24
N VAL A 154 18.34 -16.45 7.97
CA VAL A 154 17.41 -16.59 6.82
C VAL A 154 16.59 -17.89 6.92
N ARG A 155 17.16 -18.90 7.59
CA ARG A 155 16.53 -20.19 7.91
C ARG A 155 15.29 -20.06 8.80
N ASP A 156 15.18 -19.03 9.64
CA ASP A 156 14.02 -18.81 10.52
C ASP A 156 12.79 -18.31 9.73
N TRP A 157 13.00 -17.81 8.51
CA TRP A 157 11.94 -17.27 7.65
C TRP A 157 11.50 -18.23 6.57
N ILE A 158 12.29 -19.28 6.28
CA ILE A 158 12.07 -20.18 5.14
C ILE A 158 10.70 -20.84 5.15
N TRP A 159 10.15 -21.16 6.33
CA TRP A 159 8.81 -21.73 6.47
C TRP A 159 7.73 -20.65 6.67
N LYS A 160 8.10 -19.49 7.23
CA LYS A 160 7.18 -18.38 7.48
C LYS A 160 6.73 -17.71 6.18
N VAL A 161 7.62 -17.60 5.20
CA VAL A 161 7.30 -16.97 3.91
C VAL A 161 6.23 -17.77 3.14
N PRO A 162 6.37 -19.10 2.91
CA PRO A 162 5.31 -19.90 2.32
C PRO A 162 4.01 -19.87 3.15
N PHE A 163 4.11 -19.95 4.48
CA PHE A 163 2.94 -19.86 5.36
C PHE A 163 2.17 -18.55 5.19
N LEU A 164 2.87 -17.41 5.17
CA LEU A 164 2.27 -16.10 4.96
C LEU A 164 1.74 -15.93 3.52
N ALA A 165 2.42 -16.47 2.51
CA ALA A 165 1.94 -16.43 1.13
C ALA A 165 0.61 -17.20 0.96
N VAL A 166 0.48 -18.38 1.58
CA VAL A 166 -0.79 -19.11 1.64
C VAL A 166 -1.83 -18.32 2.46
N GLY A 167 -1.42 -17.75 3.60
CA GLY A 167 -2.28 -16.89 4.41
C GLY A 167 -2.84 -15.69 3.64
N TYR A 168 -2.06 -15.09 2.75
CA TYR A 168 -2.51 -14.03 1.86
C TYR A 168 -3.64 -14.50 0.94
N VAL A 169 -3.48 -15.66 0.28
CA VAL A 169 -4.53 -16.23 -0.59
C VAL A 169 -5.81 -16.48 0.20
N VAL A 170 -5.70 -17.01 1.43
CA VAL A 170 -6.86 -17.24 2.30
C VAL A 170 -7.56 -15.91 2.64
N ILE A 171 -6.80 -14.90 3.08
CA ILE A 171 -7.35 -13.58 3.40
C ILE A 171 -8.02 -12.96 2.17
N TYR A 172 -7.36 -13.03 1.01
CA TYR A 172 -7.87 -12.53 -0.26
C TYR A 172 -9.22 -13.15 -0.61
N PHE A 173 -9.35 -14.48 -0.56
CA PHE A 173 -10.62 -15.13 -0.87
C PHE A 173 -11.71 -14.86 0.17
N LEU A 174 -11.35 -14.81 1.46
CA LEU A 174 -12.33 -14.54 2.52
C LEU A 174 -12.91 -13.13 2.40
N PHE A 175 -12.06 -12.11 2.29
CA PHE A 175 -12.55 -10.74 2.14
C PHE A 175 -13.17 -10.51 0.76
N GLY A 176 -12.55 -11.02 -0.30
CA GLY A 176 -13.09 -10.94 -1.65
C GLY A 176 -14.49 -11.51 -1.74
N TYR A 177 -14.73 -12.69 -1.18
CA TYR A 177 -16.07 -13.28 -1.22
C TYR A 177 -17.04 -12.68 -0.20
N PHE A 178 -16.67 -12.61 1.09
CA PHE A 178 -17.60 -12.24 2.16
C PHE A 178 -17.78 -10.73 2.34
N VAL A 179 -16.99 -9.90 1.67
CA VAL A 179 -17.10 -8.43 1.70
C VAL A 179 -17.40 -7.88 0.30
N ALA A 180 -16.46 -7.96 -0.65
CA ALA A 180 -16.63 -7.30 -1.95
C ALA A 180 -17.66 -7.99 -2.84
N TRP A 181 -17.59 -9.32 -2.97
CA TRP A 181 -18.48 -10.11 -3.83
C TRP A 181 -19.94 -10.12 -3.35
N GLN A 182 -20.22 -9.58 -2.16
CA GLN A 182 -21.59 -9.38 -1.69
C GLN A 182 -22.30 -8.24 -2.42
N PHE A 183 -21.55 -7.27 -2.96
CA PHE A 183 -22.10 -6.17 -3.77
C PHE A 183 -22.45 -6.68 -5.17
N ALA A 184 -23.69 -6.47 -5.61
CA ALA A 184 -24.15 -6.90 -6.93
C ALA A 184 -23.37 -6.20 -8.05
N GLU A 185 -23.01 -4.94 -7.83
CA GLU A 185 -22.26 -4.10 -8.75
C GLU A 185 -20.86 -4.65 -9.01
N VAL A 186 -20.19 -5.21 -7.99
CA VAL A 186 -18.89 -5.87 -8.16
C VAL A 186 -19.03 -7.10 -9.07
N ARG A 187 -20.08 -7.90 -8.87
CA ARG A 187 -20.32 -9.10 -9.70
C ARG A 187 -20.63 -8.73 -11.13
N ILE A 188 -21.48 -7.73 -11.35
CA ILE A 188 -21.81 -7.21 -12.69
C ILE A 188 -20.54 -6.66 -13.36
N PHE A 189 -19.71 -5.91 -12.63
CA PHE A 189 -18.48 -5.33 -13.15
C PHE A 189 -17.50 -6.40 -13.66
N TYR A 190 -17.30 -7.49 -12.92
CA TYR A 190 -16.34 -8.53 -13.29
C TYR A 190 -16.90 -9.65 -14.17
N THR A 191 -18.22 -9.91 -14.14
CA THR A 191 -18.81 -11.09 -14.79
C THR A 191 -19.98 -10.78 -15.72
N GLY A 192 -20.52 -9.56 -15.68
CA GLY A 192 -21.77 -9.21 -16.37
C GLY A 192 -23.03 -9.80 -15.73
N SER A 193 -22.93 -10.55 -14.62
CA SER A 193 -24.07 -11.11 -13.89
C SER A 193 -24.10 -10.62 -12.44
N SER A 194 -25.31 -10.57 -11.87
CA SER A 194 -25.52 -10.31 -10.44
C SER A 194 -25.65 -11.60 -9.61
N ASP A 195 -25.52 -12.77 -10.22
CA ASP A 195 -25.69 -14.05 -9.54
C ASP A 195 -24.61 -14.29 -8.49
N ILE A 196 -25.00 -14.84 -7.35
CA ILE A 196 -24.10 -15.28 -6.29
C ILE A 196 -24.21 -16.78 -6.12
N VAL A 197 -23.07 -17.46 -6.10
CA VAL A 197 -22.98 -18.90 -5.83
C VAL A 197 -22.28 -19.12 -4.49
N PRO A 198 -22.54 -20.23 -3.78
CA PRO A 198 -21.88 -20.56 -2.51
C PRO A 198 -20.35 -20.49 -2.58
N PHE A 199 -19.70 -20.12 -1.47
CA PHE A 199 -18.26 -19.85 -1.39
C PHE A 199 -17.39 -20.92 -2.05
N PHE A 200 -17.59 -22.20 -1.69
CA PHE A 200 -16.77 -23.28 -2.23
C PHE A 200 -16.99 -23.50 -3.74
N GLN A 201 -18.20 -23.25 -4.23
CA GLN A 201 -18.48 -23.30 -5.67
C GLN A 201 -17.82 -22.13 -6.40
N HIS A 202 -17.89 -20.92 -5.82
CA HIS A 202 -17.20 -19.74 -6.35
C HIS A 202 -15.69 -19.97 -6.42
N PHE A 203 -15.07 -20.43 -5.33
CA PHE A 203 -13.66 -20.75 -5.27
C PHE A 203 -13.26 -21.80 -6.31
N ALA A 204 -13.99 -22.93 -6.38
CA ALA A 204 -13.70 -24.00 -7.34
C ALA A 204 -13.79 -23.50 -8.79
N LYS A 205 -14.82 -22.69 -9.09
CA LYS A 205 -15.00 -22.09 -10.42
C LYS A 205 -13.89 -21.10 -10.77
N THR A 206 -13.50 -20.22 -9.84
CA THR A 206 -12.41 -19.27 -10.07
C THR A 206 -11.09 -20.00 -10.35
N VAL A 207 -10.80 -21.07 -9.60
CA VAL A 207 -9.59 -21.88 -9.81
C VAL A 207 -9.63 -22.67 -11.12
N SER A 208 -10.80 -23.20 -11.53
CA SER A 208 -10.95 -23.91 -12.80
C SER A 208 -10.82 -22.99 -14.00
N ASP A 209 -11.46 -21.82 -13.94
CA ASP A 209 -11.57 -20.90 -15.06
C ASP A 209 -10.30 -20.05 -15.22
N GLN A 210 -9.61 -19.76 -14.12
CA GLN A 210 -8.40 -18.94 -14.08
C GLN A 210 -7.24 -19.69 -13.44
N GLN A 211 -6.63 -20.60 -14.20
CA GLN A 211 -5.55 -21.49 -13.72
C GLN A 211 -4.35 -20.74 -13.12
N TRP A 212 -4.09 -19.51 -13.57
CA TRP A 212 -3.01 -18.66 -13.05
C TRP A 212 -3.37 -17.86 -11.81
N PHE A 213 -4.63 -17.85 -11.38
CA PHE A 213 -5.11 -17.04 -10.27
C PHE A 213 -4.38 -17.36 -8.96
N VAL A 214 -4.37 -18.63 -8.55
CA VAL A 214 -3.72 -19.03 -7.29
C VAL A 214 -2.20 -18.84 -7.33
N PRO A 215 -1.47 -19.27 -8.38
CA PRO A 215 -0.05 -18.97 -8.51
C PRO A 215 0.27 -17.46 -8.45
N PHE A 216 -0.56 -16.63 -9.10
CA PHE A 216 -0.41 -15.18 -9.07
C PHE A 216 -0.61 -14.61 -7.66
N GLN A 217 -1.67 -15.01 -6.95
CA GLN A 217 -1.91 -14.54 -5.59
C GLN A 217 -0.83 -15.03 -4.61
N LEU A 218 -0.30 -16.25 -4.77
CA LEU A 218 0.84 -16.72 -3.97
C LEU A 218 2.09 -15.84 -4.21
N ALA A 219 2.39 -15.52 -5.48
CA ALA A 219 3.50 -14.64 -5.83
C ALA A 219 3.30 -13.23 -5.25
N ARG A 220 2.07 -12.68 -5.29
CA ARG A 220 1.73 -11.41 -4.63
C ARG A 220 1.92 -11.46 -3.13
N GLY A 221 1.51 -12.55 -2.48
CA GLY A 221 1.74 -12.77 -1.05
C GLY A 221 3.21 -12.67 -0.67
N VAL A 222 4.11 -13.20 -1.51
CA VAL A 222 5.58 -13.07 -1.35
C VAL A 222 6.06 -11.64 -1.61
N LEU A 223 5.57 -10.98 -2.66
CA LEU A 223 5.97 -9.60 -2.98
C LEU A 223 5.59 -8.60 -1.87
N TRP A 224 4.40 -8.74 -1.29
CA TRP A 224 4.00 -7.99 -0.09
C TRP A 224 5.02 -8.14 1.05
N ILE A 225 5.53 -9.36 1.27
CA ILE A 225 6.58 -9.61 2.27
C ILE A 225 7.88 -8.91 1.87
N VAL A 226 8.32 -9.04 0.61
CA VAL A 226 9.55 -8.43 0.09
C VAL A 226 9.55 -6.92 0.32
N PHE A 227 8.46 -6.23 -0.04
CA PHE A 227 8.33 -4.78 0.17
C PHE A 227 8.13 -4.39 1.64
N SER A 228 7.82 -5.33 2.53
CA SER A 228 7.79 -5.11 3.98
C SER A 228 9.15 -5.24 4.66
N LEU A 229 10.11 -5.93 4.02
CA LEU A 229 11.43 -6.19 4.63
C LEU A 229 12.18 -4.92 5.06
N PRO A 230 12.22 -3.83 4.28
CA PRO A 230 12.93 -2.63 4.71
C PRO A 230 12.33 -2.04 6.01
N ILE A 231 11.00 -2.09 6.18
CA ILE A 231 10.31 -1.67 7.40
C ILE A 231 10.70 -2.56 8.59
N ILE A 232 10.73 -3.88 8.40
CA ILE A 232 11.10 -4.85 9.44
C ILE A 232 12.55 -4.61 9.90
N ILE A 233 13.47 -4.43 8.95
CA ILE A 233 14.90 -4.24 9.21
C ILE A 233 15.13 -2.91 9.93
N MET A 234 14.55 -1.81 9.45
CA MET A 234 14.78 -0.50 10.06
C MET A 234 14.15 -0.35 11.45
N LEU A 235 13.16 -1.17 11.80
CA LEU A 235 12.51 -1.21 13.12
C LEU A 235 13.04 -2.33 14.03
N ALA A 236 14.13 -3.01 13.66
CA ALA A 236 14.66 -4.20 14.35
C ALA A 236 14.58 -4.12 15.88
N GLY A 237 13.92 -5.13 16.48
CA GLY A 237 13.71 -5.23 17.93
C GLY A 237 12.45 -4.53 18.46
N LYS A 238 11.72 -3.77 17.62
CA LYS A 238 10.52 -3.02 18.01
C LYS A 238 9.24 -3.67 17.48
N LYS A 239 8.94 -4.91 17.92
CA LYS A 239 7.83 -5.74 17.38
C LYS A 239 6.50 -5.00 17.28
N ARG A 240 6.08 -4.26 18.32
CA ARG A 240 4.80 -3.51 18.30
C ARG A 240 4.80 -2.43 17.22
N GLN A 241 5.90 -1.69 17.09
CA GLN A 241 6.06 -0.65 16.08
C GLN A 241 6.13 -1.25 14.67
N THR A 242 6.73 -2.43 14.49
CA THR A 242 6.74 -3.15 13.20
C THR A 242 5.33 -3.54 12.80
N ILE A 243 4.56 -4.18 13.71
CA ILE A 243 3.17 -4.57 13.46
C ILE A 243 2.32 -3.34 13.11
N MET A 244 2.41 -2.28 13.90
CA MET A 244 1.65 -1.06 13.67
C MET A 244 2.03 -0.38 12.34
N SER A 245 3.33 -0.29 12.03
CA SER A 245 3.79 0.33 10.78
C SER A 245 3.28 -0.42 9.56
N LEU A 246 3.38 -1.76 9.55
CA LEU A 246 2.91 -2.56 8.43
C LEU A 246 1.37 -2.58 8.34
N CYS A 247 0.66 -2.61 9.48
CA CYS A 247 -0.79 -2.47 9.51
C CYS A 247 -1.24 -1.13 8.89
N LEU A 248 -0.59 -0.02 9.25
CA LEU A 248 -0.91 1.31 8.74
C LEU A 248 -0.59 1.46 7.27
N LEU A 249 0.61 1.03 6.84
CA LEU A 249 1.01 1.11 5.43
C LEU A 249 0.14 0.23 4.55
N PHE A 250 -0.11 -1.03 4.93
CA PHE A 250 -0.98 -1.89 4.14
C PHE A 250 -2.43 -1.41 4.12
N GLY A 251 -2.94 -0.86 5.22
CA GLY A 251 -4.28 -0.27 5.24
C GLY A 251 -4.39 0.95 4.33
N LEU A 252 -3.31 1.73 4.19
CA LEU A 252 -3.24 2.90 3.31
C LEU A 252 -3.46 2.52 1.84
N PHE A 253 -2.85 1.43 1.37
CA PHE A 253 -3.10 0.86 0.05
C PHE A 253 -4.60 0.69 -0.26
N GLY A 254 -5.37 0.12 0.68
CA GLY A 254 -6.82 -0.04 0.49
C GLY A 254 -7.57 1.30 0.49
N LEU A 255 -7.13 2.27 1.31
CA LEU A 255 -7.74 3.60 1.35
C LEU A 255 -7.59 4.34 0.02
N GLN A 256 -6.47 4.12 -0.70
CA GLN A 256 -6.24 4.72 -2.01
C GLN A 256 -7.33 4.33 -3.02
N ILE A 257 -7.86 3.10 -2.94
CA ILE A 257 -8.92 2.64 -3.83
C ILE A 257 -10.16 3.52 -3.69
N GLY A 258 -10.43 4.07 -2.50
CA GLY A 258 -11.57 4.95 -2.24
C GLY A 258 -11.57 6.26 -3.03
N ILE A 259 -10.44 6.68 -3.60
CA ILE A 259 -10.32 7.93 -4.35
C ILE A 259 -11.16 7.84 -5.64
N PRO A 260 -12.12 8.77 -5.86
CA PRO A 260 -12.92 8.80 -7.07
C PRO A 260 -12.08 8.74 -8.33
N ASN A 261 -12.50 7.96 -9.31
CA ASN A 261 -11.83 7.85 -10.59
C ASN A 261 -12.83 7.28 -11.62
N PRO A 262 -12.64 7.53 -12.92
CA PRO A 262 -13.58 7.12 -13.95
C PRO A 262 -13.52 5.61 -14.26
N LEU A 263 -12.44 4.94 -13.84
CA LEU A 263 -12.18 3.53 -14.12
C LEU A 263 -12.97 2.59 -13.20
N PHE A 264 -13.32 3.06 -12.00
CA PHE A 264 -13.91 2.25 -10.95
C PHE A 264 -15.24 2.86 -10.48
N PRO A 265 -16.38 2.25 -10.84
CA PRO A 265 -17.70 2.75 -10.44
C PRO A 265 -17.83 2.89 -8.92
N ASP A 266 -18.64 3.84 -8.46
CA ASP A 266 -18.69 4.22 -7.04
C ASP A 266 -18.97 3.06 -6.08
N GLN A 267 -19.94 2.19 -6.40
CA GLN A 267 -20.26 1.03 -5.55
C GLN A 267 -19.17 -0.04 -5.58
N VAL A 268 -18.55 -0.26 -6.75
CA VAL A 268 -17.43 -1.18 -6.88
C VAL A 268 -16.26 -0.66 -6.05
N ARG A 269 -15.98 0.65 -6.10
CA ARG A 269 -14.95 1.31 -5.32
C ARG A 269 -15.19 1.24 -3.82
N LEU A 270 -16.42 1.47 -3.36
CA LEU A 270 -16.79 1.33 -1.96
C LEU A 270 -16.61 -0.11 -1.47
N ALA A 271 -17.05 -1.09 -2.26
CA ALA A 271 -16.89 -2.50 -1.92
C ALA A 271 -15.42 -2.88 -1.73
N HIS A 272 -14.56 -2.49 -2.68
CA HIS A 272 -13.13 -2.77 -2.58
C HIS A 272 -12.43 -1.95 -1.50
N LEU A 273 -12.89 -0.73 -1.18
CA LEU A 273 -12.39 0.02 -0.02
C LEU A 273 -12.65 -0.75 1.29
N LEU A 274 -13.88 -1.24 1.47
CA LEU A 274 -14.30 -2.01 2.63
C LEU A 274 -13.65 -3.39 2.72
N GLU A 275 -13.32 -3.99 1.58
CA GLU A 275 -12.61 -5.27 1.49
C GLU A 275 -11.11 -5.10 1.71
N THR A 276 -10.49 -4.22 0.93
CA THR A 276 -9.04 -4.15 0.77
C THR A 276 -8.40 -3.52 2.00
N THR A 277 -8.91 -2.40 2.50
CA THR A 277 -8.33 -1.73 3.68
C THR A 277 -8.15 -2.66 4.88
N PRO A 278 -9.19 -3.37 5.37
CA PRO A 278 -9.01 -4.26 6.50
C PRO A 278 -8.23 -5.55 6.16
N SER A 279 -8.40 -6.11 4.96
CA SER A 279 -7.70 -7.35 4.57
C SER A 279 -6.19 -7.16 4.46
N THR A 280 -5.75 -6.08 3.81
CA THR A 280 -4.33 -5.76 3.69
C THR A 280 -3.76 -5.31 5.02
N ALA A 281 -4.47 -4.48 5.81
CA ALA A 281 -4.04 -4.11 7.15
C ALA A 281 -3.82 -5.34 8.05
N LEU A 282 -4.74 -6.31 8.02
CA LEU A 282 -4.60 -7.59 8.71
C LEU A 282 -3.36 -8.35 8.23
N TYR A 283 -3.16 -8.44 6.92
CA TYR A 283 -2.01 -9.15 6.37
C TYR A 283 -0.68 -8.48 6.73
N GLY A 284 -0.59 -7.15 6.66
CA GLY A 284 0.57 -6.37 7.12
C GLY A 284 0.85 -6.60 8.61
N ALA A 285 -0.19 -6.64 9.45
CA ALA A 285 -0.05 -6.96 10.87
C ALA A 285 0.49 -8.39 11.10
N LEU A 286 0.04 -9.38 10.34
CA LEU A 286 0.54 -10.76 10.40
C LEU A 286 2.01 -10.84 9.97
N ILE A 287 2.38 -10.21 8.86
CA ILE A 287 3.79 -10.11 8.42
C ILE A 287 4.63 -9.53 9.56
N GLY A 288 4.22 -8.40 10.13
CA GLY A 288 4.91 -7.76 11.25
C GLY A 288 5.01 -8.65 12.48
N TYR A 289 3.98 -9.45 12.77
CA TYR A 289 3.96 -10.34 13.93
C TYR A 289 4.90 -11.54 13.77
N PHE A 290 4.92 -12.16 12.60
CA PHE A 290 5.69 -13.38 12.32
C PHE A 290 7.16 -13.10 11.99
N LEU A 291 7.45 -11.96 11.34
CA LEU A 291 8.78 -11.62 10.84
C LEU A 291 9.50 -10.54 11.67
N SER A 292 8.88 -9.96 12.69
CA SER A 292 9.58 -9.02 13.59
C SER A 292 10.85 -9.61 14.17
N LEU A 293 11.95 -8.86 14.09
CA LEU A 293 13.24 -9.25 14.64
C LEU A 293 13.24 -9.12 16.18
N PRO A 294 13.91 -10.04 16.90
CA PRO A 294 14.03 -9.97 18.35
C PRO A 294 14.83 -8.72 18.79
N PRO A 295 14.59 -8.21 20.02
CA PRO A 295 15.35 -7.10 20.57
C PRO A 295 16.83 -7.45 20.75
N SER A 296 17.67 -6.42 20.70
CA SER A 296 19.10 -6.54 20.97
C SER A 296 19.32 -6.98 22.42
N LYS A 297 20.04 -8.09 22.66
CA LYS A 297 20.60 -8.34 24.00
C LYS A 297 21.65 -7.25 24.25
N SER A 298 21.44 -6.42 25.29
CA SER A 298 22.49 -5.54 25.80
C SER A 298 23.65 -6.42 26.26
N SER A 299 24.79 -6.31 25.58
CA SER A 299 26.08 -6.74 26.11
C SER A 299 26.52 -5.80 27.22
#